data_AF-A0A8X6KKS9-F1
#
_entry.id   AF-A0A8X6KKS9-F1
#
_cell.length_a   1.000
_cell.length_b   1.000
_cell.length_c   1.000
_cell.angle_alpha   90.00
_cell.angle_beta   90.00
_cell.angle_gamma   90.00
#
_symmetry.space_group_name_H-M   'P 1'
#
loop_
_entity.id
_entity.type
_entity.pdbx_description
1 polymer ?
#
loop_
_entity_poly.entity_id
_entity_poly.type
_entity_poly.pdbx_seq_one_letter_code
_entity_poly.pdbx_strand_id
1 'polypeptide(L)'
;SNKCVDDIGLISRPIVACLPAWFRFAQCLRRYRDTKEAFPHLVNAGKYSTTFFNVAFSSLYVYTKDDYGSTWGNPFFYLWIVFGFISSIYTYIWDIKMDWGLFEGNTGENRFLREEIVYSSPNYYYFAIVEDLILRFGWTLSVSLTEMGLIHADIMSSVLAPLEVIRRFVWNFFRLENEHLNNCGKFRAVRDISVAPLDSSDQTLLLCMMDEPDGVINRRKKERKYPNRRKKSDTRILMEDNETDDPDM
;
A
#
# COMPACT_ATOMS: atom_id res chain seq x y z
N SER A 1 44.02 5.59 20.39
CA SER A 1 43.51 4.37 19.73
C SER A 1 42.07 4.48 19.21
N ASN A 2 41.42 5.66 19.23
CA ASN A 2 39.99 5.79 18.88
C ASN A 2 39.71 6.13 17.42
N LYS A 3 40.68 6.69 16.68
CA LYS A 3 40.49 7.12 15.28
C LYS A 3 39.99 6.00 14.35
N CYS A 4 40.53 4.78 14.46
CA CYS A 4 40.03 3.65 13.64
C CYS A 4 38.55 3.29 13.93
N VAL A 5 38.10 3.42 15.18
CA VAL A 5 36.70 3.12 15.54
C VAL A 5 35.77 4.20 15.00
N ASP A 6 36.23 5.46 15.05
CA ASP A 6 35.51 6.61 14.51
C ASP A 6 35.43 6.53 12.97
N ASP A 7 36.52 6.15 12.29
CA ASP A 7 36.59 5.99 10.83
C ASP A 7 35.69 4.84 10.32
N ILE A 8 35.68 3.69 11.01
CA ILE A 8 34.80 2.57 10.70
C ILE A 8 33.33 2.96 10.93
N GLY A 9 33.05 3.71 12.00
CA GLY A 9 31.73 4.25 12.28
C GLY A 9 31.23 5.22 11.21
N LEU A 10 32.13 6.07 10.70
CA LEU A 10 31.82 7.07 9.69
C LEU A 10 31.44 6.46 8.33
N ILE A 11 32.04 5.31 7.98
CA ILE A 11 31.76 4.59 6.72
C ILE A 11 30.57 3.63 6.88
N SER A 12 30.46 2.92 8.00
CA SER A 12 29.43 1.89 8.20
C SER A 12 28.01 2.46 8.35
N ARG A 13 27.86 3.60 9.04
CA ARG A 13 26.56 4.25 9.29
C ARG A 13 25.80 4.62 8.01
N PRO A 14 26.38 5.31 7.01
CA PRO A 14 25.68 5.61 5.76
C PRO A 14 25.33 4.37 4.97
N ILE A 15 26.20 3.35 4.94
CA ILE A 15 25.93 2.10 4.22
C ILE A 15 24.67 1.45 4.79
N VAL A 16 24.63 1.28 6.11
CA VAL A 16 23.46 0.68 6.80
C VAL A 16 22.20 1.51 6.57
N ALA A 17 22.30 2.84 6.61
CA ALA A 17 21.17 3.74 6.35
C ALA A 17 20.66 3.68 4.89
N CYS A 18 21.53 3.43 3.92
CA CYS A 18 21.16 3.32 2.50
C CYS A 18 20.53 1.97 2.12
N LEU A 19 20.82 0.89 2.86
CA LEU A 19 20.36 -0.46 2.51
C LEU A 19 18.83 -0.57 2.33
N PRO A 20 17.98 -0.10 3.26
CA PRO A 20 16.53 -0.22 3.10
C PRO A 20 16.00 0.53 1.87
N ALA A 21 16.54 1.73 1.61
CA ALA A 21 16.18 2.53 0.45
C ALA A 21 16.59 1.84 -0.86
N TRP A 22 17.79 1.23 -0.90
CA TRP A 22 18.26 0.44 -2.04
C TRP A 22 17.35 -0.75 -2.35
N PHE A 23 16.99 -1.53 -1.34
CA PHE A 23 16.10 -2.68 -1.57
C PHE A 23 14.73 -2.25 -2.12
N ARG A 24 14.16 -1.16 -1.59
CA ARG A 24 12.89 -0.62 -2.09
C ARG A 24 13.00 -0.05 -3.50
N PHE A 25 14.09 0.66 -3.79
CA PHE A 25 14.36 1.16 -5.13
C PHE A 25 14.47 0.02 -6.15
N ALA A 26 15.25 -1.01 -5.84
CA ALA A 26 15.42 -2.19 -6.70
C ALA A 26 14.10 -2.95 -6.92
N GLN A 27 13.27 -3.06 -5.89
CA GLN A 27 11.92 -3.65 -6.00
C GLN A 27 11.02 -2.84 -6.94
N CYS A 28 11.03 -1.51 -6.82
CA CYS A 28 10.25 -0.64 -7.69
C CYS A 28 10.69 -0.75 -9.16
N LEU A 29 12.01 -0.81 -9.41
CA LEU A 29 12.55 -0.97 -10.76
C LEU A 29 12.23 -2.34 -11.37
N ARG A 30 12.33 -3.41 -10.57
CA ARG A 30 11.94 -4.75 -11.02
C ARG A 30 10.47 -4.81 -11.39
N ARG A 31 9.60 -4.24 -10.54
CA ARG A 31 8.16 -4.24 -10.81
C ARG A 31 7.78 -3.37 -12.01
N TYR A 32 8.48 -2.26 -12.22
CA TYR A 32 8.36 -1.46 -13.45
C TYR A 32 8.74 -2.29 -14.68
N ARG A 33 9.87 -3.01 -14.64
CA ARG A 33 10.29 -3.86 -15.77
C ARG A 33 9.26 -4.96 -16.08
N ASP A 34 8.68 -5.55 -15.05
CA ASP A 34 7.76 -6.69 -15.21
C ASP A 34 6.33 -6.26 -15.62
N THR A 35 5.85 -5.09 -15.18
CA THR A 35 4.50 -4.57 -15.52
C THR A 35 4.48 -3.58 -16.68
N LYS A 36 5.62 -2.92 -16.95
CA LYS A 36 5.77 -1.74 -17.83
C LYS A 36 4.90 -0.54 -17.46
N GLU A 37 4.28 -0.54 -16.28
CA GLU A 37 3.49 0.58 -15.77
C GLU A 37 4.40 1.56 -15.01
N ALA A 38 4.59 2.76 -15.59
CA ALA A 38 5.44 3.80 -15.00
C ALA A 38 4.88 4.34 -13.67
N PHE A 39 3.54 4.42 -13.56
CA PHE A 39 2.86 4.79 -12.32
C PHE A 39 2.21 3.55 -11.71
N PRO A 40 2.32 3.31 -10.39
CA PRO A 40 2.99 4.10 -9.35
C PRO A 40 4.49 3.78 -9.18
N HIS A 41 5.05 2.84 -9.95
CA HIS A 41 6.34 2.21 -9.67
C HIS A 41 7.55 3.14 -9.80
N LEU A 42 7.63 3.93 -10.87
CA LEU A 42 8.76 4.84 -11.09
C LEU A 42 8.72 6.06 -10.15
N VAL A 43 7.51 6.54 -9.83
CA VAL A 43 7.31 7.64 -8.88
C VAL A 43 7.74 7.19 -7.47
N ASN A 44 7.38 5.96 -7.06
CA ASN A 44 7.86 5.38 -5.81
C ASN A 44 9.38 5.17 -5.84
N ALA A 45 9.99 4.79 -6.97
CA ALA A 45 11.45 4.70 -7.10
C ALA A 45 12.12 6.08 -6.90
N GLY A 46 11.54 7.14 -7.47
CA GLY A 46 11.98 8.52 -7.23
C GLY A 46 11.88 8.93 -5.76
N LYS A 47 10.84 8.49 -5.04
CA LYS A 47 10.74 8.70 -3.59
C LYS A 47 11.93 8.12 -2.83
N TYR A 48 12.37 6.91 -3.17
CA TYR A 48 13.50 6.28 -2.48
C TYR A 48 14.86 6.86 -2.90
N SER A 49 14.94 7.47 -4.08
CA SER A 49 16.18 8.10 -4.52
C SER A 49 16.53 9.37 -3.73
N THR A 50 15.53 10.13 -3.24
CA THR A 50 15.76 11.29 -2.37
C THR A 50 16.48 10.90 -1.07
N THR A 51 16.24 9.69 -0.56
CA THR A 51 16.91 9.17 0.63
C THR A 51 18.42 8.99 0.41
N PHE A 52 18.87 8.61 -0.79
CA PHE A 52 20.32 8.50 -1.07
C PHE A 52 21.01 9.85 -0.99
N PHE A 53 20.40 10.89 -1.56
CA PHE A 53 20.94 12.25 -1.47
C PHE A 53 20.95 12.74 -0.02
N ASN A 54 19.88 12.50 0.74
CA ASN A 54 19.83 12.87 2.14
C ASN A 54 20.94 12.21 2.98
N VAL A 55 21.16 10.90 2.81
CA VAL A 55 22.23 10.17 3.51
C VAL A 55 23.61 10.66 3.07
N ALA A 56 23.82 10.87 1.76
CA ALA A 56 25.09 11.38 1.24
C ALA A 56 25.45 12.74 1.85
N PHE A 57 24.55 13.73 1.81
CA PHE A 57 24.82 15.05 2.36
C PHE A 57 24.95 15.03 3.90
N SER A 58 24.17 14.19 4.59
CA SER A 58 24.32 13.98 6.03
C SER A 58 25.72 13.45 6.39
N SER A 59 26.22 12.46 5.65
CA SER A 59 27.57 11.92 5.88
C SER A 59 28.67 12.91 5.52
N LEU A 60 28.51 13.68 4.43
CA LEU A 60 29.46 14.74 4.08
C LEU A 60 29.50 15.84 5.15
N TYR A 61 28.35 16.20 5.73
CA TYR A 61 28.30 17.13 6.87
C TYR A 61 29.11 16.62 8.06
N VAL A 62 28.91 15.37 8.48
CA VAL A 62 29.66 14.78 9.61
C VAL A 62 31.15 14.68 9.31
N TYR A 63 31.52 14.28 8.09
CA TYR A 63 32.92 14.17 7.67
C TYR A 63 33.65 15.52 7.68
N THR A 64 32.99 16.58 7.21
CA THR A 64 33.57 17.92 7.11
C THR A 64 33.37 18.76 8.37
N LYS A 65 32.72 18.24 9.41
CA LYS A 65 32.37 19.06 10.59
C LYS A 65 33.62 19.65 11.27
N ASP A 66 34.74 18.92 11.25
CA ASP A 66 35.98 19.34 11.93
C ASP A 66 36.77 20.36 11.09
N ASP A 67 36.49 20.45 9.78
CA ASP A 67 37.11 21.42 8.87
C ASP A 67 36.47 22.82 8.98
N TYR A 68 35.24 22.91 9.51
CA TYR A 68 34.51 24.16 9.70
C TYR A 68 34.36 24.47 11.20
N GLY A 69 34.80 25.66 11.62
CA GLY A 69 34.71 26.09 13.03
C GLY A 69 33.29 26.29 13.58
N SER A 70 32.25 26.19 12.75
CA SER A 70 30.84 26.28 13.14
C SER A 70 29.94 25.52 12.16
N THR A 71 28.88 24.88 12.68
CA THR A 71 27.83 24.24 11.88
C THR A 71 27.28 25.18 10.79
N TRP A 72 27.07 26.46 11.13
CA TRP A 72 26.49 27.46 10.24
C TRP A 72 27.39 27.84 9.06
N GLY A 73 28.69 27.56 9.15
CA GLY A 73 29.66 27.78 8.07
C GLY A 73 29.76 26.61 7.09
N ASN A 74 29.15 25.46 7.40
CA ASN A 74 29.26 24.27 6.58
C ASN A 74 28.16 24.22 5.50
N PRO A 75 28.50 24.32 4.20
CA PRO A 75 27.50 24.29 3.12
C PRO A 75 26.76 22.95 3.04
N PHE A 76 27.39 21.84 3.45
CA PHE A 76 26.78 20.52 3.45
C PHE A 76 25.65 20.36 4.47
N PHE A 77 25.69 21.15 5.55
CA PHE A 77 24.57 21.22 6.51
C PHE A 77 23.30 21.72 5.82
N TYR A 78 23.38 22.84 5.10
CA TYR A 78 22.22 23.40 4.38
C TYR A 78 21.70 22.46 3.29
N LEU A 79 22.61 21.83 2.52
CA LEU A 79 22.22 20.84 1.52
C LEU A 79 21.50 19.65 2.16
N TRP A 80 22.00 19.15 3.29
CA TRP A 80 21.34 18.09 4.03
C TRP A 80 19.94 18.50 4.49
N ILE A 81 19.76 19.70 5.08
CA ILE A 81 18.45 20.20 5.49
C ILE A 81 17.48 20.31 4.30
N VAL A 82 17.92 20.87 3.16
CA VAL A 82 17.08 21.04 1.97
C VAL A 82 16.64 19.68 1.40
N PHE A 83 17.57 18.74 1.21
CA PHE A 83 17.23 17.41 0.70
C PHE A 83 16.39 16.61 1.70
N GLY A 84 16.64 16.75 3.00
CA GLY A 84 15.81 16.19 4.07
C GLY A 84 14.38 16.71 4.01
N PHE A 85 14.21 18.03 3.85
CA PHE A 85 12.90 18.68 3.73
C PHE A 85 12.13 18.22 2.48
N ILE A 86 12.79 18.19 1.32
CA ILE A 86 12.19 17.67 0.07
C ILE A 86 11.75 16.22 0.26
N SER A 87 12.59 15.39 0.88
CA SER A 87 12.27 13.98 1.14
C SER A 87 11.07 13.83 2.08
N SER A 88 11.01 14.63 3.15
CA SER A 88 9.88 14.64 4.09
C SER A 88 8.57 15.06 3.42
N ILE A 89 8.58 16.13 2.61
CA ILE A 89 7.39 16.55 1.86
C ILE A 89 6.95 15.48 0.87
N TYR A 90 7.88 14.90 0.12
CA TYR A 90 7.55 13.87 -0.87
C TYR A 90 6.88 12.68 -0.19
N THR A 91 7.48 12.18 0.88
CA THR A 91 6.94 11.03 1.64
C THR A 91 5.60 11.37 2.30
N TYR A 92 5.43 12.57 2.83
CA TYR A 92 4.15 13.04 3.37
C TYR A 92 3.04 13.08 2.31
N ILE A 93 3.30 13.68 1.14
CA ILE A 93 2.35 13.71 0.03
C ILE A 93 2.01 12.28 -0.43
N TRP A 94 3.01 11.41 -0.47
CA TRP A 94 2.80 10.01 -0.83
C TRP A 94 1.88 9.30 0.17
N ASP A 95 2.14 9.45 1.47
CA ASP A 95 1.38 8.76 2.51
C ASP A 95 -0.11 9.19 2.46
N ILE A 96 -0.39 10.49 2.27
CA ILE A 96 -1.75 11.01 2.14
C ILE A 96 -2.44 10.59 0.84
N LYS A 97 -1.78 10.81 -0.31
CA LYS A 97 -2.42 10.64 -1.62
C LYS A 97 -2.44 9.19 -2.09
N MET A 98 -1.32 8.49 -1.93
CA MET A 98 -1.14 7.16 -2.50
C MET A 98 -1.51 6.07 -1.49
N ASP A 99 -1.01 6.18 -0.25
CA ASP A 99 -1.22 5.12 0.74
C ASP A 99 -2.60 5.23 1.39
N TRP A 100 -3.07 6.43 1.71
CA TRP A 100 -4.41 6.65 2.28
C TRP A 100 -5.48 6.92 1.21
N GLY A 101 -5.09 7.23 -0.03
CA GLY A 101 -6.05 7.47 -1.11
C GLY A 101 -6.93 8.71 -0.90
N LEU A 102 -6.49 9.63 -0.05
CA LEU A 102 -7.15 10.91 0.17
C LEU A 102 -6.84 11.81 -1.04
N PHE A 103 -7.78 12.65 -1.46
CA PHE A 103 -7.70 13.47 -2.69
C PHE A 103 -7.86 12.74 -4.04
N GLU A 104 -8.45 11.54 -4.11
CA GLU A 104 -9.07 11.06 -5.36
C GLU A 104 -10.33 11.90 -5.63
N GLY A 105 -10.19 12.85 -6.55
CA GLY A 105 -11.20 13.87 -6.80
C GLY A 105 -12.51 13.33 -7.38
N ASN A 106 -13.60 13.87 -6.83
CA ASN A 106 -14.89 14.11 -7.48
C ASN A 106 -15.94 12.97 -7.47
N THR A 107 -16.32 12.51 -6.27
CA THR A 107 -17.58 11.79 -6.07
C THR A 107 -18.15 12.16 -4.68
N GLY A 108 -18.97 13.21 -4.58
CA GLY A 108 -19.75 13.50 -3.37
C GLY A 108 -19.30 14.67 -2.47
N GLU A 109 -20.19 15.07 -1.56
CA GLU A 109 -20.29 16.37 -0.84
C GLU A 109 -19.06 16.82 -0.01
N ASN A 110 -18.04 15.97 0.15
CA ASN A 110 -16.83 16.29 0.91
C ASN A 110 -15.65 16.61 -0.03
N ARG A 111 -15.24 17.88 -0.07
CA ARG A 111 -14.22 18.44 -0.98
C ARG A 111 -12.84 17.75 -0.96
N PHE A 112 -12.52 16.97 0.09
CA PHE A 112 -11.20 16.38 0.30
C PHE A 112 -11.20 14.91 0.76
N LEU A 113 -12.36 14.29 1.01
CA LEU A 113 -12.50 12.90 1.47
C LEU A 113 -13.33 12.07 0.47
N ARG A 114 -12.98 10.77 0.34
CA ARG A 114 -13.68 9.75 -0.45
C ARG A 114 -15.15 9.62 -0.01
N GLU A 115 -16.05 9.26 -0.93
CA GLU A 115 -17.49 9.06 -0.68
C GLU A 115 -17.78 7.85 0.24
N GLU A 116 -16.97 6.80 0.17
CA GLU A 116 -17.01 5.66 1.09
C GLU A 116 -15.97 5.85 2.21
N ILE A 117 -16.43 6.35 3.35
CA ILE A 117 -15.68 6.35 4.61
C ILE A 117 -16.15 5.15 5.46
N VAL A 118 -15.21 4.30 5.88
CA VAL A 118 -15.51 3.20 6.83
C VAL A 118 -15.79 3.78 8.22
N TYR A 119 -15.18 4.93 8.54
CA TYR A 119 -15.33 5.60 9.82
C TYR A 119 -16.40 6.69 9.80
N SER A 120 -17.35 6.59 10.72
CA SER A 120 -18.48 7.52 10.86
C SER A 120 -18.11 8.97 11.20
N SER A 121 -16.83 9.29 11.48
CA SER A 121 -16.43 10.67 11.77
C SER A 121 -15.14 11.09 11.02
N PRO A 122 -15.17 12.24 10.32
CA PRO A 122 -14.04 12.72 9.51
C PRO A 122 -12.85 13.21 10.36
N ASN A 123 -13.07 13.45 11.66
CA ASN A 123 -12.06 13.98 12.59
C ASN A 123 -10.86 13.06 12.74
N TYR A 124 -11.03 11.74 12.65
CA TYR A 124 -9.92 10.79 12.74
C TYR A 124 -8.92 10.93 11.58
N TYR A 125 -9.41 11.21 10.37
CA TYR A 125 -8.53 11.44 9.21
C TYR A 125 -7.75 12.75 9.36
N TYR A 126 -8.40 13.83 9.81
CA TYR A 126 -7.71 15.09 10.07
C TYR A 126 -6.68 14.96 11.19
N PHE A 127 -7.00 14.25 12.27
CA PHE A 127 -6.05 13.96 13.33
C PHE A 127 -4.85 13.17 12.80
N ALA A 128 -5.07 12.12 12.00
CA ALA A 128 -3.99 11.33 11.41
C ALA A 128 -3.10 12.14 10.45
N ILE A 129 -3.69 13.02 9.63
CA ILE A 129 -2.94 13.92 8.75
C ILE A 129 -2.02 14.84 9.56
N VAL A 130 -2.55 15.46 10.62
CA VAL A 130 -1.80 16.39 11.47
C VAL A 130 -0.74 15.65 12.28
N GLU A 131 -1.07 14.50 12.86
CA GLU A 131 -0.14 13.65 13.61
C GLU A 131 1.03 13.20 12.73
N ASP A 132 0.74 12.71 11.52
CA ASP A 132 1.77 12.30 10.58
C ASP A 132 2.67 13.47 10.18
N LEU A 133 2.09 14.66 9.93
CA LEU A 133 2.86 15.85 9.60
C LEU A 133 3.84 16.23 10.72
N ILE A 134 3.36 16.34 11.96
CA ILE A 134 4.16 16.76 13.11
C ILE A 134 5.30 15.77 13.35
N LEU A 135 4.99 14.47 13.42
CA LEU A 135 5.99 13.45 13.71
C LEU A 135 6.96 13.24 12.54
N ARG A 136 6.52 13.45 11.28
CA ARG A 136 7.40 13.45 10.10
C ARG A 136 8.47 14.51 10.22
N PHE A 137 8.12 15.71 10.65
CA PHE A 137 9.07 16.79 10.89
C PHE A 137 9.76 16.69 12.26
N GLY A 138 9.54 15.62 13.03
CA GLY A 138 10.21 15.37 14.30
C GLY A 138 11.74 15.35 14.19
N TRP A 139 12.29 14.96 13.04
CA TRP A 139 13.74 15.04 12.80
C TRP A 139 14.24 16.49 12.80
N THR A 140 13.47 17.47 12.31
CA THR A 140 13.85 18.89 12.34
C THR A 140 13.91 19.42 13.76
N LEU A 141 12.96 19.03 14.61
CA LEU A 141 12.96 19.34 16.04
C LEU A 141 14.20 18.72 16.71
N SER A 142 14.50 17.46 16.44
CA SER A 142 15.72 16.78 16.93
C SER A 142 17.00 17.54 16.57
N VAL A 143 17.15 17.91 15.30
CA VAL A 143 18.33 18.65 14.82
C VAL A 143 18.41 20.03 15.49
N SER A 144 17.30 20.78 15.52
CA SER A 144 17.28 22.13 16.11
C SER A 144 17.67 22.15 17.59
N LEU A 145 17.13 21.22 18.39
CA LEU A 145 17.41 21.15 19.83
C LEU A 145 18.83 20.65 20.13
N THR A 146 19.36 19.77 19.27
CA THR A 146 20.73 19.27 19.38
C THR A 146 21.75 20.36 19.04
N GLU A 147 21.54 21.13 17.97
CA GLU A 147 22.44 22.22 17.56
C GLU A 147 22.41 23.41 18.54
N MET A 148 21.27 23.65 19.22
CA MET A 148 21.18 24.63 20.30
C MET A 148 21.85 24.16 21.60
N GLY A 149 22.33 22.91 21.67
CA GLY A 149 22.99 22.34 22.85
C GLY A 149 22.06 22.13 24.06
N LEU A 150 20.74 22.20 23.87
CA LEU A 150 19.77 22.05 24.96
C LEU A 150 19.60 20.59 25.38
N ILE A 151 19.67 19.66 24.42
CA ILE A 151 19.43 18.23 24.62
C ILE A 151 20.41 17.42 23.77
N HIS A 152 20.95 16.33 24.33
CA HIS A 152 21.78 15.39 23.59
C HIS A 152 20.96 14.59 22.55
N ALA A 153 21.56 14.32 21.38
CA ALA A 153 20.92 13.60 20.28
C ALA A 153 20.37 12.21 20.67
N ASP A 154 21.00 11.55 21.63
CA ASP A 154 20.59 10.22 22.12
C ASP A 154 19.26 10.29 22.88
N ILE A 155 19.02 11.36 23.64
CA ILE A 155 17.76 11.58 24.36
C ILE A 155 16.65 11.88 23.35
N MET A 156 16.92 12.75 22.37
CA MET A 156 15.97 13.04 21.29
C MET A 156 15.60 11.78 20.52
N SER A 157 16.58 10.94 20.18
CA SER A 157 16.35 9.66 19.51
C SER A 157 15.52 8.71 20.36
N SER A 158 15.76 8.67 21.67
CA SER A 158 14.99 7.84 22.61
C SER A 158 13.52 8.27 22.73
N VAL A 159 13.22 9.56 22.60
CA VAL A 159 11.84 10.09 22.60
C VAL A 159 11.17 9.91 21.25
N LEU A 160 11.88 10.17 20.15
CA LEU A 160 11.30 10.07 18.80
C LEU A 160 11.09 8.63 18.34
N ALA A 161 11.89 7.67 18.80
CA ALA A 161 11.75 6.27 18.43
C ALA A 161 10.34 5.68 18.73
N PRO A 162 9.79 5.76 19.95
CA PRO A 162 8.44 5.27 20.22
C PRO A 162 7.36 6.07 19.48
N LEU A 163 7.55 7.38 19.30
CA LEU A 163 6.62 8.21 18.54
C LEU A 163 6.56 7.79 17.05
N GLU A 164 7.70 7.50 16.44
CA GLU A 164 7.76 6.96 15.08
C GLU A 164 7.06 5.60 14.99
N VAL A 165 7.12 4.75 16.01
CA VAL A 165 6.39 3.47 16.05
C VAL A 165 4.87 3.71 16.05
N ILE A 166 4.37 4.63 16.88
CA ILE A 166 2.95 4.99 16.92
C ILE A 166 2.51 5.54 15.56
N ARG A 167 3.27 6.47 14.98
CA ARG A 167 3.00 7.01 13.65
C ARG A 167 2.88 5.92 12.59
N ARG A 168 3.79 4.94 12.62
CA ARG A 168 3.75 3.78 11.71
C ARG A 168 2.54 2.89 11.93
N PHE A 169 2.10 2.73 13.17
CA PHE A 169 0.89 1.98 13.47
C PHE A 169 -0.34 2.67 12.87
N VAL A 170 -0.48 3.98 13.10
CA VAL A 170 -1.55 4.83 12.51
C VAL A 170 -1.50 4.77 10.99
N TRP A 171 -0.33 4.99 10.38
CA TRP A 171 -0.15 4.92 8.93
C TRP A 171 -0.53 3.55 8.34
N ASN A 172 -0.12 2.44 8.97
CA ASN A 172 -0.46 1.10 8.50
C ASN A 172 -1.96 0.85 8.56
N PHE A 173 -2.64 1.35 9.60
CA PHE A 173 -4.07 1.22 9.76
C PHE A 173 -4.83 1.83 8.57
N PHE A 174 -4.57 3.10 8.26
CA PHE A 174 -5.20 3.79 7.13
C PHE A 174 -4.78 3.23 5.77
N ARG A 175 -3.54 2.74 5.64
CA ARG A 175 -3.08 2.05 4.42
C ARG A 175 -3.87 0.77 4.16
N LEU A 176 -4.09 -0.04 5.21
CA LEU A 176 -4.87 -1.27 5.12
C LEU A 176 -6.33 -0.97 4.77
N GLU A 177 -6.90 0.08 5.35
CA GLU A 177 -8.25 0.55 5.02
C GLU A 177 -8.36 0.94 3.54
N ASN A 178 -7.45 1.78 3.03
CA ASN A 178 -7.45 2.19 1.63
C ASN A 178 -7.25 1.00 0.68
N GLU A 179 -6.39 0.04 1.02
CA GLU A 179 -6.22 -1.18 0.25
C GLU A 179 -7.47 -2.07 0.26
N HIS A 180 -8.15 -2.17 1.41
CA HIS A 180 -9.41 -2.91 1.54
C HIS A 180 -10.51 -2.27 0.68
N LEU A 181 -10.71 -0.95 0.78
CA LEU A 181 -11.68 -0.22 -0.03
C LEU A 181 -11.42 -0.37 -1.53
N ASN A 182 -10.17 -0.23 -1.96
CA ASN A 182 -9.79 -0.38 -3.37
C ASN A 182 -9.94 -1.83 -3.89
N ASN A 183 -9.80 -2.84 -3.03
CA ASN A 183 -10.04 -4.23 -3.39
C ASN A 183 -11.55 -4.58 -3.46
N CYS A 184 -12.35 -4.06 -2.52
CA CYS A 184 -13.80 -4.21 -2.49
C CYS A 184 -14.46 -3.47 -3.67
N GLY A 185 -14.08 -2.21 -3.93
CA GLY A 185 -14.60 -1.41 -5.04
C GLY A 185 -14.23 -1.93 -6.45
N LYS A 186 -13.20 -2.76 -6.56
CA LYS A 186 -12.81 -3.45 -7.81
C LYS A 186 -13.35 -4.88 -7.90
N PHE A 187 -14.28 -5.28 -7.02
CA PHE A 187 -14.88 -6.62 -6.94
C PHE A 187 -13.84 -7.76 -6.86
N ARG A 188 -12.64 -7.48 -6.33
CA ARG A 188 -11.60 -8.52 -6.11
C ARG A 188 -11.81 -9.28 -4.81
N ALA A 189 -12.64 -8.74 -3.90
CA ALA A 189 -13.09 -9.40 -2.69
C ALA A 189 -14.36 -10.24 -2.93
N VAL A 190 -14.40 -11.02 -4.01
CA VAL A 190 -15.47 -12.03 -4.18
C VAL A 190 -14.94 -13.35 -3.66
N ARG A 191 -15.32 -13.71 -2.43
CA ARG A 191 -15.33 -15.11 -1.99
C ARG A 191 -16.75 -15.64 -2.05
N ASP A 192 -17.33 -15.60 -3.25
CA ASP A 192 -18.44 -16.46 -3.64
C ASP A 192 -18.40 -16.60 -5.17
N ILE A 193 -17.87 -17.73 -5.61
CA ILE A 193 -18.21 -18.24 -6.94
C ILE A 193 -19.71 -18.53 -6.83
N SER A 194 -20.56 -17.64 -7.34
CA SER A 194 -21.96 -17.97 -7.53
C SER A 194 -21.98 -19.10 -8.56
N VAL A 195 -21.92 -20.34 -8.10
CA VAL A 195 -22.32 -21.48 -8.90
C VAL A 195 -23.79 -21.19 -9.18
N ALA A 196 -24.09 -20.78 -10.42
CA ALA A 196 -25.48 -20.64 -10.85
C ALA A 196 -26.21 -21.94 -10.46
N PRO A 197 -27.46 -21.88 -9.96
CA PRO A 197 -28.21 -23.09 -9.68
C PRO A 197 -28.16 -23.95 -10.93
N LEU A 198 -27.59 -25.15 -10.82
CA LEU A 198 -27.55 -26.11 -11.92
C LEU A 198 -28.99 -26.36 -12.34
N ASP A 199 -29.34 -26.01 -13.58
CA ASP A 199 -30.62 -26.42 -14.13
C ASP A 199 -30.65 -27.96 -14.18
N SER A 200 -31.84 -28.53 -14.02
CA SER A 200 -32.08 -29.97 -14.13
C SER A 200 -31.46 -30.57 -15.40
N SER A 201 -31.46 -29.81 -16.51
CA SER A 201 -30.79 -30.19 -17.75
C SER A 201 -29.26 -30.33 -17.62
N ASP A 202 -28.62 -29.45 -16.84
CA ASP A 202 -27.17 -29.48 -16.63
C ASP A 202 -26.76 -30.63 -15.70
N GLN A 203 -27.62 -30.99 -14.75
CA GLN A 203 -27.44 -32.21 -13.94
C GLN A 203 -27.54 -33.48 -14.78
N THR A 204 -28.51 -33.53 -15.71
CA THR A 204 -28.69 -34.69 -16.59
C THR A 204 -27.51 -34.84 -17.55
N LEU A 205 -27.00 -33.72 -18.07
CA LEU A 205 -25.79 -33.69 -18.90
C LEU A 205 -24.55 -34.18 -18.14
N LEU A 206 -24.38 -33.77 -16.88
CA LEU A 206 -23.29 -34.23 -16.03
C LEU A 206 -23.38 -35.74 -15.74
N LEU A 207 -24.57 -36.26 -15.45
CA LEU A 207 -24.79 -37.71 -15.28
C LEU A 207 -24.41 -38.48 -16.54
N CYS A 208 -24.86 -38.03 -17.72
CA CYS A 208 -24.46 -38.66 -18.98
C CYS A 208 -22.94 -38.59 -19.23
N MET A 209 -22.28 -37.50 -18.83
CA MET A 209 -20.81 -37.38 -18.94
C MET A 209 -20.05 -38.29 -17.95
N MET A 210 -20.68 -38.68 -16.84
CA MET A 210 -20.11 -39.61 -15.86
C MET A 210 -20.24 -41.07 -16.31
N ASP A 211 -21.24 -41.39 -17.12
CA ASP A 211 -21.51 -42.73 -17.65
C ASP A 211 -20.73 -43.06 -18.95
N GLU A 212 -19.98 -42.09 -19.49
CA GLU A 212 -19.15 -42.30 -20.68
C GLU A 212 -17.92 -43.19 -20.34
N PRO A 213 -17.75 -44.37 -20.98
CA PRO A 213 -16.74 -45.36 -20.57
C PRO A 213 -15.28 -44.88 -20.75
N ASP A 214 -15.05 -43.83 -21.55
CA ASP A 214 -13.73 -43.25 -21.81
C ASP A 214 -13.36 -42.09 -20.85
N GLY A 215 -14.27 -41.69 -19.95
CA GLY A 215 -14.07 -40.58 -19.01
C GLY A 215 -14.04 -39.17 -19.65
N VAL A 216 -14.10 -38.13 -18.81
CA VAL A 216 -14.20 -36.74 -19.29
C VAL A 216 -12.83 -36.21 -19.76
N ILE A 217 -12.63 -36.14 -21.08
CA ILE A 217 -11.42 -35.57 -21.69
C ILE A 217 -11.54 -34.03 -21.72
N ASN A 218 -11.08 -33.35 -20.67
CA ASN A 218 -11.13 -31.89 -20.55
C ASN A 218 -10.22 -31.08 -21.51
N ARG A 219 -9.64 -31.73 -22.53
CA ARG A 219 -8.61 -31.10 -23.39
C ARG A 219 -8.89 -31.26 -24.87
N ARG A 220 -10.03 -30.74 -25.35
CA ARG A 220 -10.12 -30.24 -26.72
C ARG A 220 -10.90 -28.93 -26.77
N LYS A 221 -10.21 -27.87 -27.20
CA LYS A 221 -10.81 -26.59 -27.60
C LYS A 221 -11.65 -26.86 -28.86
N LYS A 222 -12.90 -27.29 -28.68
CA LYS A 222 -13.87 -27.42 -29.77
C LYS A 222 -14.81 -26.23 -29.68
N GLU A 223 -14.86 -25.44 -30.75
CA GLU A 223 -15.77 -24.30 -30.87
C GLU A 223 -17.19 -24.73 -30.53
N ARG A 224 -17.80 -24.06 -29.54
CA ARG A 224 -19.19 -24.24 -29.17
C ARG A 224 -20.07 -23.76 -30.33
N LYS A 225 -20.52 -24.66 -31.19
CA LYS A 225 -21.73 -24.43 -31.99
C LYS A 225 -22.94 -24.70 -31.10
N TYR A 226 -23.63 -23.63 -30.71
CA TYR A 226 -24.94 -23.73 -30.07
C TYR A 226 -25.92 -24.46 -31.01
N PRO A 227 -26.63 -25.51 -30.55
CA PRO A 227 -27.69 -26.10 -31.35
C PRO A 227 -28.88 -25.15 -31.41
N ASN A 228 -29.50 -25.09 -32.58
CA ASN A 228 -30.60 -24.19 -32.91
C ASN A 228 -31.85 -24.52 -32.08
N ARG A 229 -32.43 -23.52 -31.42
CA ARG A 229 -33.64 -23.65 -30.59
C ARG A 229 -34.87 -24.00 -31.45
N ARG A 230 -35.22 -25.29 -31.50
CA ARG A 230 -36.55 -25.84 -31.84
C ARG A 230 -36.68 -27.14 -31.02
N LYS A 231 -37.66 -27.39 -30.16
CA LYS A 231 -39.11 -27.22 -30.31
C LYS A 231 -39.74 -27.25 -28.91
N LYS A 232 -40.77 -26.43 -28.72
CA LYS A 232 -41.60 -26.29 -27.52
C LYS A 232 -42.69 -27.36 -27.56
N SER A 233 -42.44 -28.52 -26.96
CA SER A 233 -43.40 -29.60 -26.59
C SER A 233 -42.54 -30.69 -25.96
N ASP A 234 -42.42 -30.82 -24.63
CA ASP A 234 -43.23 -31.80 -23.90
C ASP A 234 -43.02 -31.71 -22.36
N THR A 235 -42.66 -30.54 -21.83
CA THR A 235 -42.46 -30.37 -20.36
C THR A 235 -43.65 -29.66 -19.72
N ARG A 236 -44.87 -30.13 -19.98
CA ARG A 236 -46.10 -29.61 -19.36
C ARG A 236 -46.90 -30.69 -18.61
N ILE A 237 -46.33 -31.87 -18.36
CA ILE A 237 -47.10 -33.03 -17.86
C ILE A 237 -46.77 -33.42 -16.41
N LEU A 238 -45.82 -32.80 -15.71
CA LEU A 238 -45.43 -33.26 -14.36
C LEU A 238 -45.40 -32.18 -13.27
N MET A 239 -46.32 -31.22 -13.31
CA MET A 239 -46.55 -30.26 -12.22
C MET A 239 -48.04 -29.92 -12.13
N GLU A 240 -48.91 -30.92 -12.08
CA GLU A 240 -50.32 -30.71 -11.73
C GLU A 240 -50.89 -32.02 -11.19
N ASP A 241 -50.57 -32.32 -9.93
CA ASP A 241 -51.38 -33.15 -9.05
C ASP A 241 -51.13 -32.63 -7.62
N ASN A 242 -51.87 -31.57 -7.32
CA ASN A 242 -52.48 -31.16 -6.04
C ASN A 242 -51.81 -31.65 -4.76
N GLU A 243 -51.22 -30.74 -3.98
CA GLU A 243 -51.93 -29.95 -2.95
C GLU A 243 -52.73 -30.84 -1.97
N THR A 244 -52.16 -30.88 -0.77
CA THR A 244 -52.70 -31.40 0.49
C THR A 244 -54.10 -30.87 0.80
N ASP A 245 -55.05 -31.78 1.01
CA ASP A 245 -56.23 -31.56 1.84
C ASP A 245 -56.39 -32.75 2.77
N ASP A 246 -56.15 -32.54 4.05
CA ASP A 246 -56.56 -33.44 5.14
C ASP A 246 -57.04 -32.55 6.29
N PRO A 247 -58.30 -32.69 6.72
CA PRO A 247 -58.65 -32.46 8.11
C PRO A 247 -59.28 -33.70 8.74
N ASP A 248 -58.65 -34.16 9.82
CA ASP A 248 -59.22 -35.08 10.79
C ASP A 248 -60.50 -34.50 11.45
N MET A 249 -61.35 -35.47 11.80
CA MET A 249 -62.51 -35.52 12.71
C MET A 249 -62.79 -34.33 13.66
#